data_AF-A0A6G1BKR8-F1
#
_entry.id   AF-A0A6G1BKR8-F1
#
_cell.length_a   1.000
_cell.length_b   1.000
_cell.length_c   1.000
_cell.angle_alpha   90.00
_cell.angle_beta   90.00
_cell.angle_gamma   90.00
#
_symmetry.space_group_name_H-M   'P 1'
#
loop_
_entity.id
_entity.type
_entity.pdbx_description
1 polymer ?
#
loop_
_entity_poly.entity_id
_entity_poly.type
_entity_poly.pdbx_seq_one_letter_code
_entity_poly.pdbx_strand_id
1 'polypeptide(L)'
;MLISPRVAAPPACHISPPAAVASPSRGGFLPPAAAAVGSRRPRGGCRLLLHSAPPRTAAVTSNVRKRQAEGCVDRDELRRLCQEPNPEAAVYLLDEMLKRGGAGALAELAPEEQAAVIQACGEARSLASLRRAHSLLSRSLPGITTPILHIIVTLYCKLGARGDARRALEGASRPPQKEQEDGDEAKRREAYDKVRELHEEIRAVGYVPDTRYVLHDIDEDAKGRALMYHSERLAIAFGLVSTPPGTPLRVIKNLRICGDCHNAVKLIAKVTGREIVVRDNKRFHHFKDGACSCGDYW
;
A
#
# COMPACT_ATOMS: atom_id res chain seq x y z
N MET A 1 1.48 1.33 13.79
CA MET A 1 0.96 2.19 14.87
C MET A 1 -0.06 3.11 14.25
N LEU A 2 -1.30 3.13 14.76
CA LEU A 2 -2.35 3.99 14.21
C LEU A 2 -2.60 5.14 15.19
N ILE A 3 -2.68 6.35 14.66
CA ILE A 3 -3.03 7.57 15.40
C ILE A 3 -4.36 8.04 14.83
N SER A 4 -5.41 8.07 15.66
CA SER A 4 -6.72 8.58 15.24
C SER A 4 -7.12 9.79 16.07
N PRO A 5 -7.34 10.97 15.43
CA PRO A 5 -7.85 12.16 16.12
C PRO A 5 -9.37 12.12 16.34
N ARG A 6 -10.10 11.13 15.82
CA ARG A 6 -11.57 11.08 15.88
C ARG A 6 -12.11 9.73 16.32
N VAL A 7 -12.67 9.70 17.52
CA VAL A 7 -13.90 8.97 17.83
C VAL A 7 -14.66 9.84 18.82
N ALA A 8 -15.81 10.38 18.40
CA ALA A 8 -16.74 11.00 19.33
C ALA A 8 -17.06 9.99 20.43
N ALA A 9 -16.83 10.37 21.69
CA ALA A 9 -17.39 9.59 22.79
C ALA A 9 -18.91 9.54 22.58
N PRO A 10 -19.56 8.37 22.62
CA PRO A 10 -21.01 8.34 22.71
C PRO A 10 -21.40 9.09 24.00
N PRO A 11 -22.48 9.91 23.98
CA PRO A 11 -22.92 10.60 25.18
C PRO A 11 -23.18 9.56 26.27
N ALA A 12 -22.71 9.86 27.49
CA ALA A 12 -22.95 9.04 28.66
C ALA A 12 -24.47 8.85 28.82
N CYS A 13 -24.97 7.65 28.54
CA CYS A 13 -26.34 7.28 28.87
C CYS A 13 -26.42 7.23 30.40
N HIS A 14 -27.12 8.21 30.98
CA HIS A 14 -27.63 8.12 32.34
C HIS A 14 -28.50 6.87 32.45
N ILE A 15 -28.00 5.84 33.14
CA ILE A 15 -28.80 4.70 33.55
C ILE A 15 -29.58 5.16 34.80
N SER A 16 -30.83 5.52 34.60
CA SER A 16 -31.81 5.55 35.68
C SER A 16 -32.30 4.12 35.95
N PRO A 17 -32.52 3.73 37.21
CA PRO A 17 -32.96 2.38 37.56
C PRO A 17 -34.42 2.13 37.11
N PRO A 18 -34.79 0.87 36.82
CA PRO A 18 -36.11 0.55 36.27
C PRO A 18 -37.21 0.59 37.34
N ALA A 19 -38.30 1.29 37.01
CA ALA A 19 -39.58 1.15 37.70
C ALA A 19 -40.32 -0.09 37.19
N ALA A 20 -41.06 -0.72 38.09
CA ALA A 20 -41.65 -2.04 37.93
C ALA A 20 -43.06 -2.04 37.28
N VAL A 21 -43.40 -3.23 36.74
CA VAL A 21 -44.73 -3.84 36.53
C VAL A 21 -45.59 -3.33 35.35
N ALA A 22 -45.86 -4.22 34.38
CA ALA A 22 -47.17 -4.90 34.18
C ALA A 22 -47.31 -5.55 32.78
N SER A 23 -47.56 -6.87 32.77
CA SER A 23 -48.21 -7.64 31.68
C SER A 23 -49.68 -7.16 31.47
N PRO A 24 -50.45 -7.48 30.40
CA PRO A 24 -50.50 -8.70 29.55
C PRO A 24 -50.60 -8.34 28.03
N SER A 25 -50.86 -9.16 27.02
CA SER A 25 -51.47 -10.49 26.81
C SER A 25 -50.97 -11.04 25.46
N ARG A 26 -50.89 -12.36 25.33
CA ARG A 26 -50.54 -13.08 24.09
C ARG A 26 -51.78 -13.34 23.25
N GLY A 27 -51.67 -13.16 21.93
CA GLY A 27 -52.62 -13.70 20.96
C GLY A 27 -52.05 -13.63 19.54
N GLY A 28 -52.19 -14.73 18.78
CA GLY A 28 -52.12 -14.72 17.32
C GLY A 28 -50.93 -15.43 16.68
N PHE A 29 -50.99 -16.76 16.63
CA PHE A 29 -50.27 -17.61 15.67
C PHE A 29 -51.07 -17.66 14.36
N LEU A 30 -50.43 -17.57 13.19
CA LEU A 30 -50.57 -18.51 12.05
C LEU A 30 -49.75 -18.06 10.80
N PRO A 31 -49.16 -19.00 10.03
CA PRO A 31 -48.48 -18.81 8.73
C PRO A 31 -49.39 -19.35 7.58
N PRO A 32 -48.93 -19.93 6.43
CA PRO A 32 -47.70 -19.85 5.64
C PRO A 32 -47.95 -19.58 4.10
N ALA A 33 -46.87 -19.68 3.32
CA ALA A 33 -46.76 -19.60 1.86
C ALA A 33 -47.37 -20.77 1.04
N ALA A 34 -47.63 -20.56 -0.26
CA ALA A 34 -47.28 -21.46 -1.38
C ALA A 34 -47.80 -20.99 -2.77
N ALA A 35 -47.15 -21.53 -3.83
CA ALA A 35 -47.61 -21.76 -5.23
C ALA A 35 -47.58 -20.56 -6.22
N ALA A 36 -47.30 -20.68 -7.55
CA ALA A 36 -46.88 -21.78 -8.43
C ALA A 36 -46.66 -21.25 -9.89
N VAL A 37 -45.79 -21.94 -10.66
CA VAL A 37 -45.91 -22.41 -12.07
C VAL A 37 -46.23 -21.47 -13.27
N GLY A 38 -45.50 -21.69 -14.38
CA GLY A 38 -46.04 -21.68 -15.77
C GLY A 38 -45.30 -20.79 -16.79
N SER A 39 -44.37 -21.30 -17.61
CA SER A 39 -44.52 -21.90 -18.97
C SER A 39 -44.74 -20.95 -20.17
N ARG A 40 -43.89 -21.11 -21.21
CA ARG A 40 -44.17 -21.19 -22.69
C ARG A 40 -43.26 -20.34 -23.61
N ARG A 41 -42.75 -21.00 -24.67
CA ARG A 41 -42.29 -20.45 -25.98
C ARG A 41 -43.46 -20.42 -26.99
N PRO A 42 -43.38 -19.69 -28.12
CA PRO A 42 -43.01 -20.26 -29.46
C PRO A 42 -42.21 -19.27 -30.38
N ARG A 43 -41.26 -19.70 -31.24
CA ARG A 43 -41.25 -20.05 -32.71
C ARG A 43 -41.59 -18.96 -33.77
N GLY A 44 -40.74 -18.88 -34.80
CA GLY A 44 -40.95 -18.30 -36.17
C GLY A 44 -39.81 -17.36 -36.60
N GLY A 45 -39.20 -17.34 -37.79
CA GLY A 45 -39.37 -18.02 -39.09
C GLY A 45 -38.27 -17.55 -40.08
N CYS A 46 -38.08 -18.29 -41.20
CA CYS A 46 -37.06 -18.15 -42.25
C CYS A 46 -37.14 -16.87 -43.13
N ARG A 47 -36.00 -16.44 -43.73
CA ARG A 47 -35.86 -16.31 -45.20
C ARG A 47 -34.41 -16.04 -45.68
N LEU A 48 -33.99 -16.80 -46.70
CA LEU A 48 -32.82 -16.56 -47.55
C LEU A 48 -33.01 -15.31 -48.42
N LEU A 49 -31.92 -14.59 -48.73
CA LEU A 49 -31.64 -14.08 -50.08
C LEU A 49 -30.12 -14.10 -50.36
N LEU A 50 -29.74 -14.90 -51.35
CA LEU A 50 -28.46 -14.89 -52.07
C LEU A 50 -28.40 -13.65 -52.96
N HIS A 51 -27.32 -12.88 -52.91
CA HIS A 51 -26.87 -12.05 -54.05
C HIS A 51 -25.35 -12.14 -54.17
N SER A 52 -24.93 -12.29 -55.41
CA SER A 52 -23.60 -12.51 -55.96
C SER A 52 -22.62 -11.36 -55.73
N ALA A 53 -21.34 -11.70 -55.46
CA ALA A 53 -20.21 -10.76 -55.44
C ALA A 53 -19.27 -10.99 -56.64
N PRO A 54 -18.73 -9.92 -57.28
CA PRO A 54 -17.80 -10.00 -58.42
C PRO A 54 -16.32 -10.15 -57.96
N PRO A 55 -15.33 -10.30 -58.87
CA PRO A 55 -14.14 -11.11 -58.64
C PRO A 55 -13.03 -10.44 -57.83
N ARG A 56 -12.23 -11.31 -57.20
CA ARG A 56 -11.06 -11.03 -56.35
C ARG A 56 -9.99 -10.24 -57.09
N THR A 57 -9.63 -9.07 -56.56
CA THR A 57 -8.35 -8.40 -56.83
C THR A 57 -7.22 -9.09 -56.05
N ALA A 58 -6.34 -9.76 -56.79
CA ALA A 58 -5.08 -10.28 -56.29
C ALA A 58 -4.08 -9.13 -56.07
N ALA A 59 -4.13 -8.45 -54.92
CA ALA A 59 -3.11 -7.44 -54.56
C ALA A 59 -2.93 -7.19 -53.04
N VAL A 60 -3.54 -8.00 -52.15
CA VAL A 60 -3.43 -7.81 -50.68
C VAL A 60 -2.56 -8.88 -50.00
N THR A 61 -2.17 -9.94 -50.71
CA THR A 61 -1.45 -11.10 -50.12
C THR A 61 0.07 -10.96 -50.06
N SER A 62 0.68 -9.99 -50.77
CA SER A 62 2.14 -9.77 -50.74
C SER A 62 2.59 -9.01 -49.49
N ASN A 63 1.83 -8.01 -49.06
CA ASN A 63 2.18 -7.18 -47.90
C ASN A 63 1.97 -7.90 -46.55
N VAL A 64 0.98 -8.81 -46.47
CA VAL A 64 0.74 -9.60 -45.25
C VAL A 64 1.87 -10.62 -45.04
N ARG A 65 2.31 -11.31 -46.09
CA ARG A 65 3.42 -12.27 -46.02
C ARG A 65 4.75 -11.58 -45.71
N LYS A 66 5.00 -10.40 -46.27
CA LYS A 66 6.20 -9.61 -45.99
C LYS A 66 6.25 -9.14 -44.54
N ARG A 67 5.14 -8.59 -44.00
CA ARG A 67 5.05 -8.18 -42.59
C ARG A 67 5.12 -9.36 -41.60
N GLN A 68 4.53 -10.51 -41.95
CA GLN A 68 4.63 -11.72 -41.13
C GLN A 68 6.06 -12.30 -41.12
N ALA A 69 6.76 -12.27 -42.26
CA ALA A 69 8.16 -12.70 -42.34
C ALA A 69 9.09 -11.73 -41.57
N GLU A 70 8.91 -10.41 -41.72
CA GLU A 70 9.67 -9.39 -40.96
C GLU A 70 9.45 -9.54 -39.44
N GLY A 71 8.21 -9.75 -39.00
CA GLY A 71 7.92 -10.00 -37.58
C GLY A 71 8.47 -11.32 -37.04
N CYS A 72 8.60 -12.36 -37.87
CA CYS A 72 9.24 -13.62 -37.49
C CYS A 72 10.74 -13.42 -37.25
N VAL A 73 11.41 -12.70 -38.16
CA VAL A 73 12.85 -12.39 -38.08
C VAL A 73 13.17 -11.51 -36.87
N ASP A 74 12.38 -10.47 -36.61
CA ASP A 74 12.60 -9.57 -35.47
C ASP A 74 12.49 -10.31 -34.11
N ARG A 75 11.62 -11.32 -33.99
CA ARG A 75 11.44 -12.10 -32.74
C ARG A 75 12.54 -13.13 -32.49
N ASP A 76 13.00 -13.80 -33.54
CA ASP A 76 14.13 -14.73 -33.44
C ASP A 76 15.42 -13.97 -33.08
N GLU A 77 15.60 -12.78 -33.66
CA GLU A 77 16.72 -11.89 -33.33
C GLU A 77 16.62 -11.36 -31.89
N LEU A 78 15.43 -10.95 -31.44
CA LEU A 78 15.23 -10.54 -30.04
C LEU A 78 15.61 -11.65 -29.06
N ARG A 79 15.21 -12.90 -29.36
CA ARG A 79 15.57 -14.08 -28.54
C ARG A 79 17.08 -14.29 -28.49
N ARG A 80 17.77 -14.15 -29.63
CA ARG A 80 19.23 -14.26 -29.72
C ARG A 80 19.92 -13.18 -28.88
N LEU A 81 19.51 -11.92 -29.02
CA LEU A 81 20.09 -10.80 -28.27
C LEU A 81 19.86 -10.89 -26.76
N CYS A 82 18.77 -11.51 -26.30
CA CYS A 82 18.55 -11.74 -24.86
C CYS A 82 19.55 -12.73 -24.23
N GLN A 83 20.27 -13.51 -25.04
CA GLN A 83 21.30 -14.45 -24.57
C GLN A 83 22.70 -13.81 -24.55
N GLU A 84 22.84 -12.60 -25.09
CA GLU A 84 24.10 -11.88 -25.12
C GLU A 84 24.35 -11.17 -23.77
N PRO A 85 25.63 -10.97 -23.38
CA PRO A 85 25.97 -10.32 -22.11
C PRO A 85 25.56 -8.84 -22.05
N ASN A 86 25.22 -8.22 -23.18
CA ASN A 86 24.78 -6.83 -23.25
C ASN A 86 23.27 -6.73 -23.62
N PRO A 87 22.40 -6.40 -22.67
CA PRO A 87 20.96 -6.32 -22.91
C PRO A 87 20.54 -5.06 -23.69
N GLU A 88 21.43 -4.10 -23.93
CA GLU A 88 21.07 -2.84 -24.61
C GLU A 88 20.56 -3.07 -26.04
N ALA A 89 21.19 -3.98 -26.78
CA ALA A 89 20.78 -4.33 -28.13
C ALA A 89 19.39 -4.97 -28.14
N ALA A 90 19.11 -5.88 -27.20
CA ALA A 90 17.80 -6.51 -27.04
C ALA A 90 16.71 -5.46 -26.71
N VAL A 91 16.98 -4.54 -25.78
CA VAL A 91 16.03 -3.48 -25.41
C VAL A 91 15.84 -2.46 -26.54
N TYR A 92 16.88 -2.19 -27.34
CA TYR A 92 16.76 -1.35 -28.53
C TYR A 92 15.86 -2.01 -29.59
N LEU A 93 16.08 -3.28 -29.88
CA LEU A 93 15.25 -4.01 -30.84
C LEU A 93 13.80 -4.09 -30.36
N LEU A 94 13.56 -4.33 -29.07
CA LEU A 94 12.22 -4.28 -28.46
C LEU A 94 11.52 -2.93 -28.71
N ASP A 95 12.22 -1.81 -28.53
CA ASP A 95 11.69 -0.47 -28.78
C ASP A 95 11.32 -0.28 -30.27
N GLU A 96 12.17 -0.74 -31.18
CA GLU A 96 11.90 -0.69 -32.63
C GLU A 96 10.71 -1.57 -33.03
N MET A 97 10.60 -2.77 -32.47
CA MET A 97 9.47 -3.67 -32.69
C MET A 97 8.15 -3.03 -32.24
N LEU A 98 8.13 -2.37 -31.08
CA LEU A 98 6.95 -1.67 -30.57
C LEU A 98 6.58 -0.44 -31.40
N LYS A 99 7.55 0.29 -31.95
CA LYS A 99 7.30 1.45 -32.84
C LYS A 99 6.74 1.04 -34.21
N ARG A 100 7.22 -0.07 -34.78
CA ARG A 100 6.77 -0.57 -36.10
C ARG A 100 5.31 -1.07 -36.08
N GLY A 101 4.83 -1.53 -34.92
CA GLY A 101 3.46 -2.00 -34.69
C GLY A 101 2.42 -0.90 -34.43
N GLY A 102 2.36 0.14 -35.28
CA GLY A 102 1.53 1.34 -35.06
C GLY A 102 0.06 1.12 -34.61
N ALA A 103 -0.55 2.19 -34.08
CA ALA A 103 -1.78 2.34 -33.27
C ALA A 103 -3.05 1.46 -33.50
N GLY A 104 -3.07 0.52 -34.44
CA GLY A 104 -4.14 -0.47 -34.64
C GLY A 104 -3.69 -1.93 -34.62
N ALA A 105 -2.40 -2.22 -34.42
CA ALA A 105 -1.88 -3.57 -34.28
C ALA A 105 -0.79 -3.59 -33.20
N LEU A 106 -1.20 -3.49 -31.93
CA LEU A 106 -0.28 -3.72 -30.84
C LEU A 106 0.33 -5.11 -31.00
N ALA A 107 1.65 -5.15 -31.12
CA ALA A 107 2.41 -6.39 -31.07
C ALA A 107 2.18 -7.00 -29.68
N GLU A 108 1.35 -8.03 -29.60
CA GLU A 108 1.21 -8.87 -28.42
C GLU A 108 2.53 -9.61 -28.22
N LEU A 109 3.47 -8.97 -27.51
CA LEU A 109 4.70 -9.63 -27.09
C LEU A 109 4.32 -10.64 -26.01
N ALA A 110 4.63 -11.91 -26.26
CA ALA A 110 4.20 -12.97 -25.37
C ALA A 110 4.92 -12.85 -24.01
N PRO A 111 4.29 -13.23 -22.88
CA PRO A 111 4.90 -13.09 -21.56
C PRO A 111 6.31 -13.73 -21.44
N GLU A 112 6.57 -14.81 -22.16
CA GLU A 112 7.89 -15.46 -22.23
C GLU A 112 8.97 -14.57 -22.86
N GLU A 113 8.62 -13.80 -23.88
CA GLU A 113 9.52 -12.86 -24.56
C GLU A 113 9.78 -11.63 -23.67
N GLN A 114 8.73 -11.15 -22.98
CA GLN A 114 8.86 -10.10 -21.96
C GLN A 114 9.82 -10.56 -20.84
N ALA A 115 9.63 -11.77 -20.34
CA ALA A 115 10.47 -12.35 -19.30
C ALA A 115 11.93 -12.47 -19.76
N ALA A 116 12.18 -12.93 -20.99
CA ALA A 116 13.53 -13.07 -21.53
C ALA A 116 14.31 -11.74 -21.52
N VAL A 117 13.69 -10.65 -22.01
CA VAL A 117 14.32 -9.32 -22.01
C VAL A 117 14.61 -8.84 -20.58
N ILE A 118 13.67 -9.04 -19.66
CA ILE A 118 13.81 -8.61 -18.27
C ILE A 118 14.91 -9.41 -17.56
N GLN A 119 14.97 -10.72 -17.77
CA GLN A 119 16.00 -11.58 -17.17
C GLN A 119 17.39 -11.24 -17.71
N ALA A 120 17.53 -10.99 -19.02
CA ALA A 120 18.78 -10.53 -19.62
C ALA A 120 19.30 -9.23 -18.96
N CYS A 121 18.40 -8.29 -18.65
CA CYS A 121 18.76 -7.09 -17.90
C CYS A 121 19.25 -7.40 -16.47
N GLY A 122 18.65 -8.40 -15.82
CA GLY A 122 19.03 -8.87 -14.49
C GLY A 122 20.39 -9.57 -14.46
N GLU A 123 20.65 -10.46 -15.43
CA GLU A 123 21.91 -11.20 -15.59
C GLU A 123 23.09 -10.26 -15.86
N ALA A 124 22.91 -9.28 -16.74
CA ALA A 124 23.90 -8.24 -16.99
C ALA A 124 24.00 -7.19 -15.87
N ARG A 125 23.14 -7.29 -14.83
CA ARG A 125 23.03 -6.34 -13.71
C ARG A 125 22.86 -4.88 -14.15
N SER A 126 22.29 -4.64 -15.34
CA SER A 126 22.10 -3.32 -15.90
C SER A 126 20.77 -2.71 -15.47
N LEU A 127 20.83 -1.82 -14.47
CA LEU A 127 19.65 -1.11 -13.98
C LEU A 127 19.06 -0.16 -15.05
N ALA A 128 19.90 0.42 -15.91
CA ALA A 128 19.47 1.30 -16.99
C ALA A 128 18.62 0.54 -18.03
N SER A 129 19.10 -0.63 -18.46
CA SER A 129 18.39 -1.50 -19.40
C SER A 129 17.10 -2.03 -18.79
N LEU A 130 17.11 -2.42 -17.50
CA LEU A 130 15.90 -2.85 -16.79
C LEU A 130 14.83 -1.75 -16.71
N ARG A 131 15.21 -0.51 -16.39
CA ARG A 131 14.27 0.65 -16.38
C ARG A 131 13.68 0.92 -17.75
N ARG A 132 14.50 0.86 -18.80
CA ARG A 132 14.04 1.09 -20.18
C ARG A 132 13.10 -0.03 -20.64
N ALA A 133 13.47 -1.30 -20.43
CA ALA A 133 12.62 -2.45 -20.72
C ALA A 133 11.28 -2.39 -19.97
N HIS A 134 11.32 -2.12 -18.66
CA HIS A 134 10.11 -1.93 -17.85
C HIS A 134 9.20 -0.84 -18.44
N SER A 135 9.74 0.34 -18.77
CA SER A 135 8.95 1.44 -19.36
C SER A 135 8.30 1.08 -20.70
N LEU A 136 9.01 0.34 -21.56
CA LEU A 136 8.48 -0.12 -22.85
C LEU A 136 7.35 -1.14 -22.66
N LEU A 137 7.54 -2.12 -21.77
CA LEU A 137 6.57 -3.17 -21.50
C LEU A 137 5.32 -2.62 -20.80
N SER A 138 5.46 -1.66 -19.89
CA SER A 138 4.33 -0.98 -19.24
C SER A 138 3.43 -0.23 -20.23
N ARG A 139 3.96 0.13 -21.41
CA ARG A 139 3.23 0.83 -22.47
C ARG A 139 2.63 -0.11 -23.51
N SER A 140 2.94 -1.40 -23.46
CA SER A 140 2.36 -2.43 -24.35
C SER A 140 0.96 -2.85 -23.86
N LEU A 141 0.14 -3.45 -24.73
CA LEU A 141 -1.10 -4.16 -24.36
C LEU A 141 -0.90 -5.65 -24.65
N PRO A 142 -1.38 -6.56 -23.76
CA PRO A 142 -2.21 -6.28 -22.58
C PRO A 142 -1.45 -5.67 -21.37
N GLY A 143 -0.18 -5.31 -21.55
CA GLY A 143 0.66 -4.70 -20.52
C GLY A 143 1.42 -5.74 -19.74
N ILE A 144 2.00 -5.32 -18.61
CA ILE A 144 2.77 -6.20 -17.75
C ILE A 144 1.80 -7.07 -16.96
N THR A 145 1.84 -8.38 -17.22
CA THR A 145 1.10 -9.36 -16.42
C THR A 145 1.70 -9.47 -15.02
N THR A 146 0.90 -9.90 -14.03
CA THR A 146 1.35 -10.06 -12.63
C THR A 146 2.65 -10.88 -12.48
N PRO A 147 2.86 -12.00 -13.20
CA PRO A 147 4.12 -12.75 -13.13
C PRO A 147 5.33 -11.92 -13.59
N ILE A 148 5.18 -11.15 -14.67
CA ILE A 148 6.24 -10.31 -15.21
C ILE A 148 6.53 -9.15 -14.27
N LEU A 149 5.50 -8.55 -13.67
CA LEU A 149 5.65 -7.52 -12.65
C LEU A 149 6.46 -8.03 -11.45
N HIS A 150 6.18 -9.24 -10.97
CA HIS A 150 6.91 -9.86 -9.86
C HIS A 150 8.40 -10.02 -10.19
N ILE A 151 8.72 -10.44 -11.43
CA ILE A 151 10.11 -10.57 -11.89
C ILE A 151 10.81 -9.20 -11.87
N ILE A 152 10.19 -8.17 -12.43
CA ILE A 152 10.74 -6.80 -12.46
C ILE A 152 11.02 -6.28 -11.04
N VAL A 153 10.04 -6.42 -10.14
CA VAL A 153 10.16 -6.01 -8.73
C VAL A 153 11.31 -6.75 -8.03
N THR A 154 11.42 -8.05 -8.26
CA THR A 154 12.50 -8.87 -7.71
C THR A 154 13.86 -8.40 -8.20
N LEU A 155 13.99 -8.11 -9.49
CA LEU A 155 15.25 -7.62 -10.07
C LEU A 155 15.61 -6.22 -9.56
N TYR A 156 14.65 -5.29 -9.45
CA TYR A 156 14.91 -3.99 -8.84
C TYR A 156 15.41 -4.11 -7.40
N CYS A 157 14.81 -5.01 -6.60
CA CYS A 157 15.30 -5.30 -5.25
C CYS A 157 16.73 -5.87 -5.25
N LYS A 158 17.02 -6.83 -6.14
CA LYS A 158 18.37 -7.43 -6.27
C LYS A 158 19.43 -6.42 -6.73
N LEU A 159 19.04 -5.41 -7.50
CA LEU A 159 19.94 -4.34 -7.98
C LEU A 159 19.99 -3.13 -7.03
N GLY A 160 19.36 -3.21 -5.85
CA GLY A 160 19.37 -2.12 -4.86
C GLY A 160 18.43 -0.95 -5.15
N ALA A 161 17.64 -1.03 -6.22
CA ALA A 161 16.72 0.00 -6.67
C ALA A 161 15.34 -0.11 -5.99
N ARG A 162 15.31 -0.08 -4.64
CA ARG A 162 14.09 -0.30 -3.84
C ARG A 162 12.96 0.70 -4.16
N GLY A 163 13.29 1.92 -4.57
CA GLY A 163 12.32 2.93 -5.01
C GLY A 163 11.65 2.58 -6.34
N ASP A 164 12.38 2.00 -7.28
CA ASP A 164 11.82 1.53 -8.56
C ASP A 164 10.91 0.31 -8.35
N ALA A 165 11.31 -0.63 -7.48
CA ALA A 165 10.48 -1.78 -7.09
C ALA A 165 9.13 -1.35 -6.50
N ARG A 166 9.17 -0.36 -5.60
CA ARG A 166 7.98 0.26 -5.02
C ARG A 166 7.10 0.90 -6.10
N ARG A 167 7.67 1.74 -6.97
CA ARG A 167 6.93 2.39 -8.07
C ARG A 167 6.30 1.38 -9.02
N ALA A 168 6.99 0.28 -9.33
CA ALA A 168 6.46 -0.79 -10.19
C ALA A 168 5.19 -1.42 -9.57
N LEU A 169 5.19 -1.64 -8.25
CA LEU A 169 4.01 -2.14 -7.52
C LEU A 169 2.89 -1.09 -7.41
N GLU A 170 3.24 0.18 -7.27
CA GLU A 170 2.30 1.29 -7.14
C GLU A 170 1.70 1.71 -8.51
N GLY A 171 2.34 1.30 -9.61
CA GLY A 171 2.04 1.63 -11.01
C GLY A 171 0.80 0.97 -11.64
N ALA A 172 -0.29 0.83 -10.88
CA ALA A 172 -1.65 0.70 -11.40
C ALA A 172 -2.67 1.54 -10.61
N SER A 173 -2.25 2.28 -9.57
CA SER A 173 -3.11 3.15 -8.77
C SER A 173 -2.28 4.13 -7.94
N ARG A 174 -1.89 5.29 -8.51
CA ARG A 174 -1.84 6.64 -7.88
C ARG A 174 -0.99 7.62 -8.73
N PRO A 175 -1.41 8.90 -8.92
CA PRO A 175 -0.59 9.92 -9.57
C PRO A 175 0.74 10.21 -8.85
N PRO A 176 1.74 10.81 -9.54
CA PRO A 176 3.06 11.12 -8.95
C PRO A 176 2.92 12.13 -7.80
N GLN A 177 3.42 11.75 -6.63
CA GLN A 177 3.20 12.47 -5.37
C GLN A 177 4.36 13.38 -4.95
N LYS A 178 4.85 14.22 -5.84
CA LYS A 178 5.98 15.09 -5.49
C LYS A 178 5.63 16.13 -4.41
N GLU A 179 4.36 16.56 -4.34
CA GLU A 179 3.89 17.57 -3.39
C GLU A 179 3.46 16.99 -2.02
N GLN A 180 3.02 15.73 -1.99
CA GLN A 180 2.59 15.07 -0.76
C GLN A 180 3.79 14.51 0.05
N GLU A 181 4.83 14.02 -0.64
CA GLU A 181 6.03 13.47 -0.02
C GLU A 181 6.83 14.53 0.76
N ASP A 182 6.92 15.76 0.25
CA ASP A 182 7.60 16.87 0.94
C ASP A 182 6.86 17.29 2.23
N GLY A 183 5.53 17.35 2.17
CA GLY A 183 4.70 17.65 3.34
C GLY A 183 4.76 16.57 4.44
N ASP A 184 4.81 15.29 4.05
CA ASP A 184 4.92 14.17 4.99
C ASP A 184 6.35 14.08 5.58
N GLU A 185 7.39 14.41 4.81
CA GLU A 185 8.76 14.49 5.29
C GLU A 185 8.98 15.66 6.27
N ALA A 186 8.39 16.83 5.97
CA ALA A 186 8.39 17.97 6.88
C ALA A 186 7.74 17.64 8.22
N LYS A 187 6.54 17.06 8.22
CA LYS A 187 5.85 16.63 9.46
C LYS A 187 6.62 15.57 10.22
N ARG A 188 7.29 14.65 9.51
CA ARG A 188 8.15 13.65 10.15
C ARG A 188 9.29 14.35 10.88
N ARG A 189 9.99 15.29 10.24
CA ARG A 189 11.07 16.07 10.87
C ARG A 189 10.57 16.84 12.09
N GLU A 190 9.44 17.54 11.97
CA GLU A 190 8.80 18.24 13.10
C GLU A 190 8.47 17.29 14.25
N ALA A 191 8.01 16.07 13.98
CA ALA A 191 7.75 15.08 15.02
C ALA A 191 9.03 14.63 15.75
N TYR A 192 10.16 14.47 15.04
CA TYR A 192 11.45 14.17 15.67
C TYR A 192 11.94 15.32 16.54
N ASP A 193 11.77 16.56 16.07
CA ASP A 193 12.12 17.76 16.83
C ASP A 193 11.24 17.87 18.08
N LYS A 194 9.93 17.63 17.94
CA LYS A 194 8.97 17.63 19.05
C LYS A 194 9.27 16.53 20.08
N VAL A 195 9.76 15.36 19.67
CA VAL A 195 10.22 14.34 20.63
C VAL A 195 11.37 14.86 21.50
N ARG A 196 12.34 15.58 20.91
CA ARG A 196 13.47 16.15 21.67
C ARG A 196 12.99 17.22 22.65
N GLU A 197 12.13 18.12 22.19
CA GLU A 197 11.50 19.16 23.03
C GLU A 197 10.73 18.54 24.21
N LEU A 198 9.84 17.57 23.93
CA LEU A 198 9.10 16.86 24.98
C LEU A 198 10.02 16.15 25.96
N HIS A 199 11.12 15.57 25.49
CA HIS A 199 12.09 14.91 26.35
C HIS A 199 12.76 15.89 27.32
N GLU A 200 13.05 17.11 26.87
CA GLU A 200 13.54 18.19 27.73
C GLU A 200 12.47 18.66 28.73
N GLU A 201 11.24 18.90 28.27
CA GLU A 201 10.11 19.30 29.12
C GLU A 201 9.85 18.29 30.25
N ILE A 202 9.78 16.99 29.93
CA ILE A 202 9.51 15.98 30.95
C ILE A 202 10.68 15.80 31.91
N ARG A 203 11.94 15.96 31.45
CA ARG A 203 13.12 15.95 32.34
C ARG A 203 13.07 17.10 33.33
N ALA A 204 12.63 18.28 32.90
CA ALA A 204 12.48 19.44 33.78
C ALA A 204 11.45 19.21 34.92
N VAL A 205 10.46 18.33 34.72
CA VAL A 205 9.48 17.96 35.75
C VAL A 205 9.80 16.62 36.45
N GLY A 206 11.02 16.10 36.30
CA GLY A 206 11.53 14.96 37.06
C GLY A 206 11.54 13.61 36.34
N TYR A 207 11.40 13.58 35.01
CA TYR A 207 11.61 12.34 34.25
C TYR A 207 13.08 11.91 34.27
N VAL A 208 13.33 10.65 34.64
CA VAL A 208 14.64 10.00 34.53
C VAL A 208 14.47 8.75 33.66
N PRO A 209 15.22 8.59 32.55
CA PRO A 209 15.14 7.40 31.72
C PRO A 209 15.52 6.13 32.47
N ASP A 210 14.70 5.09 32.35
CA ASP A 210 14.99 3.78 32.93
C ASP A 210 15.60 2.85 31.86
N THR A 211 16.93 2.87 31.78
CA THR A 211 17.71 2.15 30.75
C THR A 211 17.60 0.63 30.84
N ARG A 212 17.06 0.08 31.94
CA ARG A 212 16.78 -1.36 32.08
C ARG A 212 15.76 -1.88 31.05
N TYR A 213 14.96 -0.99 30.47
CA TYR A 213 14.02 -1.34 29.40
C TYR A 213 14.67 -1.41 28.00
N VAL A 214 15.97 -1.18 27.89
CA VAL A 214 16.75 -1.39 26.65
C VAL A 214 17.64 -2.62 26.82
N LEU A 215 17.29 -3.70 26.12
CA LEU A 215 18.00 -4.98 26.21
C LEU A 215 19.26 -5.06 25.34
N HIS A 216 19.50 -4.05 24.52
CA HIS A 216 20.70 -4.00 23.68
C HIS A 216 21.91 -3.64 24.54
N ASP A 217 23.01 -4.37 24.33
CA ASP A 217 24.28 -4.11 24.99
C ASP A 217 25.00 -2.95 24.28
N ILE A 218 24.66 -1.73 24.72
CA ILE A 218 25.18 -0.45 24.22
C ILE A 218 25.44 0.47 25.42
N ASP A 219 26.14 1.58 25.18
CA ASP A 219 26.41 2.60 26.20
C ASP A 219 25.11 3.18 26.79
N GLU A 220 25.16 3.56 28.07
CA GLU A 220 23.99 4.08 28.80
C GLU A 220 23.39 5.33 28.13
N ASP A 221 24.24 6.20 27.57
CA ASP A 221 23.78 7.37 26.81
C ASP A 221 23.02 6.96 25.54
N ALA A 222 23.47 5.92 24.83
CA ALA A 222 22.73 5.37 23.70
C ALA A 222 21.43 4.69 24.12
N LYS A 223 21.39 4.00 25.27
CA LYS A 223 20.13 3.46 25.82
C LYS A 223 19.13 4.58 26.11
N GLY A 224 19.58 5.67 26.72
CA GLY A 224 18.75 6.86 26.95
C GLY A 224 18.18 7.43 25.65
N ARG A 225 19.02 7.57 24.61
CA ARG A 225 18.57 7.99 23.27
C ARG A 225 17.59 7.00 22.64
N ALA A 226 17.81 5.70 22.80
CA ALA A 226 16.92 4.67 22.26
C ALA A 226 15.51 4.77 22.87
N LEU A 227 15.41 4.94 24.21
CA LEU A 227 14.13 5.14 24.89
C LEU A 227 13.40 6.39 24.40
N MET A 228 14.13 7.48 24.15
CA MET A 228 13.58 8.73 23.63
C MET A 228 12.86 8.53 22.28
N TYR A 229 13.38 7.64 21.43
CA TYR A 229 12.82 7.36 20.10
C TYR A 229 11.98 6.09 20.03
N HIS A 230 11.47 5.60 21.16
CA HIS A 230 10.44 4.56 21.14
C HIS A 230 9.21 4.99 20.34
N SER A 231 8.57 4.01 19.71
CA SER A 231 7.45 4.22 18.80
C SER A 231 6.29 5.01 19.43
N GLU A 232 6.04 4.79 20.72
CA GLU A 232 5.04 5.48 21.53
C GLU A 232 5.27 6.99 21.56
N ARG A 233 6.51 7.41 21.81
CA ARG A 233 6.87 8.82 21.93
C ARG A 233 6.81 9.51 20.58
N LEU A 234 7.34 8.85 19.54
CA LEU A 234 7.24 9.35 18.17
C LEU A 234 5.79 9.51 17.72
N ALA A 235 4.93 8.53 18.03
CA ALA A 235 3.51 8.61 17.70
C ALA A 235 2.80 9.76 18.43
N ILE A 236 3.09 9.96 19.71
CA ILE A 236 2.53 11.07 20.48
C ILE A 236 3.03 12.41 19.94
N ALA A 237 4.33 12.55 19.70
CA ALA A 237 4.90 13.78 19.14
C ALA A 237 4.31 14.12 17.78
N PHE A 238 4.19 13.14 16.88
CA PHE A 238 3.50 13.32 15.61
C PHE A 238 2.05 13.74 15.79
N GLY A 239 1.33 13.12 16.74
CA GLY A 239 -0.03 13.49 17.10
C GLY A 239 -0.15 14.92 17.61
N LEU A 240 0.81 15.39 18.42
CA LEU A 240 0.85 16.75 18.95
C LEU A 240 1.09 17.79 17.86
N VAL A 241 2.04 17.53 16.95
CA VAL A 241 2.31 18.40 15.79
C VAL A 241 1.13 18.45 14.82
N SER A 242 0.45 17.31 14.64
CA SER A 242 -0.62 17.16 13.63
C SER A 242 -2.01 17.56 14.13
N THR A 243 -2.18 17.95 15.40
CA THR A 243 -3.51 18.25 15.96
C THR A 243 -3.51 19.51 16.83
N PRO A 244 -4.61 20.29 16.82
CA PRO A 244 -4.72 21.50 17.63
C PRO A 244 -4.48 21.24 19.13
N PRO A 245 -3.92 22.21 19.88
CA PRO A 245 -3.80 22.16 21.34
C PRO A 245 -5.10 21.71 22.03
N GLY A 246 -4.97 20.90 23.08
CA GLY A 246 -6.10 20.33 23.83
C GLY A 246 -6.79 19.13 23.17
N THR A 247 -6.51 18.80 21.90
CA THR A 247 -7.12 17.64 21.24
C THR A 247 -6.61 16.34 21.87
N PRO A 248 -7.49 15.45 22.37
CA PRO A 248 -7.07 14.15 22.91
C PRO A 248 -6.37 13.30 21.85
N LEU A 249 -5.31 12.59 22.26
CA LEU A 249 -4.56 11.72 21.36
C LEU A 249 -4.89 10.26 21.61
N ARG A 250 -5.08 9.49 20.53
CA ARG A 250 -5.28 8.04 20.62
C ARG A 250 -4.20 7.32 19.83
N VAL A 251 -3.46 6.46 20.53
CA VAL A 251 -2.32 5.71 19.99
C VAL A 251 -2.59 4.22 20.12
N ILE A 252 -2.55 3.51 19.00
CA ILE A 252 -2.74 2.05 18.97
C ILE A 252 -1.41 1.35 18.69
N LYS A 253 -0.97 0.54 19.65
CA LYS A 253 0.27 -0.27 19.61
C LYS A 253 -0.07 -1.76 19.58
N ASN A 254 0.73 -2.53 18.84
CA ASN A 254 0.59 -4.00 18.76
C ASN A 254 1.39 -4.73 19.86
N LEU A 255 2.29 -4.02 20.55
CA LEU A 255 3.11 -4.54 21.64
C LEU A 255 2.68 -3.86 22.94
N ARG A 256 2.93 -4.52 24.08
CA ARG A 256 2.79 -3.93 25.41
C ARG A 256 3.64 -2.65 25.51
N ILE A 257 3.14 -1.64 26.21
CA ILE A 257 3.93 -0.44 26.51
C ILE A 257 5.05 -0.81 27.50
N CYS A 258 6.28 -0.31 27.29
CA CYS A 258 7.33 -0.53 28.29
C CYS A 258 7.13 0.41 29.49
N GLY A 259 7.69 0.05 30.65
CA GLY A 259 7.50 0.85 31.88
C GLY A 259 8.08 2.27 31.77
N ASP A 260 9.22 2.42 31.10
CA ASP A 260 9.79 3.74 30.83
C ASP A 260 8.87 4.62 29.95
N CYS A 261 8.33 4.08 28.85
CA CYS A 261 7.37 4.82 28.03
C CYS A 261 6.08 5.11 28.80
N HIS A 262 5.59 4.18 29.60
CA HIS A 262 4.43 4.41 30.46
C HIS A 262 4.65 5.62 31.40
N ASN A 263 5.83 5.71 32.04
CA ASN A 263 6.19 6.84 32.89
C ASN A 263 6.37 8.15 32.12
N ALA A 264 7.02 8.11 30.95
CA ALA A 264 7.16 9.30 30.12
C ALA A 264 5.81 9.82 29.63
N VAL A 265 4.88 8.96 29.20
CA VAL A 265 3.57 9.38 28.70
C VAL A 265 2.72 10.02 29.79
N LYS A 266 2.80 9.56 31.05
CA LYS A 266 2.19 10.26 32.19
C LYS A 266 2.65 11.72 32.24
N LEU A 267 3.96 11.95 32.18
CA LEU A 267 4.53 13.29 32.25
C LEU A 267 4.23 14.12 31.01
N ILE A 268 4.26 13.52 29.82
CA ILE A 268 3.85 14.19 28.57
C ILE A 268 2.40 14.66 28.67
N ALA A 269 1.48 13.82 29.15
CA ALA A 269 0.08 14.21 29.35
C ALA A 269 -0.05 15.40 30.32
N LYS A 270 0.77 15.43 31.38
CA LYS A 270 0.81 16.54 32.35
C LYS A 270 1.33 17.85 31.74
N VAL A 271 2.51 17.84 31.11
CA VAL A 271 3.14 19.06 30.58
C VAL A 271 2.40 19.63 29.38
N THR A 272 1.79 18.77 28.56
CA THR A 272 1.00 19.21 27.40
C THR A 272 -0.45 19.55 27.76
N GLY A 273 -0.92 19.19 28.96
CA GLY A 273 -2.31 19.35 29.38
C GLY A 273 -3.31 18.56 28.51
N ARG A 274 -2.88 17.44 27.91
CA ARG A 274 -3.71 16.63 27.01
C ARG A 274 -3.99 15.24 27.57
N GLU A 275 -5.21 14.77 27.37
CA GLU A 275 -5.52 13.35 27.54
C GLU A 275 -4.88 12.53 26.42
N ILE A 276 -4.13 11.49 26.79
CA ILE A 276 -3.52 10.56 25.86
C ILE A 276 -4.06 9.16 26.19
N VAL A 277 -4.66 8.51 25.20
CA VAL A 277 -5.14 7.14 25.32
C VAL A 277 -4.25 6.22 24.50
N VAL A 278 -3.57 5.30 25.17
CA VAL A 278 -2.75 4.28 24.50
C VAL A 278 -3.46 2.94 24.63
N ARG A 279 -3.83 2.35 23.50
CA ARG A 279 -4.23 0.95 23.44
C ARG A 279 -2.99 0.12 23.14
N ASP A 280 -2.62 -0.80 24.03
CA ASP A 280 -1.66 -1.84 23.74
C ASP A 280 -2.35 -3.21 23.51
N ASN A 281 -1.58 -4.29 23.49
CA ASN A 281 -2.12 -5.63 23.27
C ASN A 281 -2.79 -6.27 24.50
N LYS A 282 -2.78 -5.60 25.67
CA LYS A 282 -3.39 -6.08 26.90
C LYS A 282 -4.58 -5.23 27.33
N ARG A 283 -4.47 -3.90 27.24
CA ARG A 283 -5.45 -2.98 27.81
C ARG A 283 -5.41 -1.58 27.18
N PHE A 284 -6.32 -0.73 27.64
CA PHE A 284 -6.29 0.70 27.39
C PHE A 284 -5.66 1.41 28.59
N HIS A 285 -4.75 2.32 28.30
CA HIS A 285 -4.11 3.21 29.25
C HIS A 285 -4.64 4.62 29.00
N HIS A 286 -5.30 5.21 29.98
CA HIS A 286 -5.75 6.60 29.93
C HIS A 286 -4.79 7.45 30.75
N PHE A 287 -4.01 8.29 30.08
CA PHE A 287 -3.05 9.18 30.69
C PHE A 287 -3.63 10.58 30.79
N LYS A 288 -3.69 11.11 32.00
CA LYS A 288 -4.19 12.45 32.30
C LYS A 288 -3.54 12.98 33.57
N ASP A 289 -3.13 14.24 33.55
CA ASP A 289 -2.60 14.98 34.71
C ASP A 289 -1.45 14.27 35.46
N GLY A 290 -0.61 13.52 34.74
CA GLY A 290 0.52 12.79 35.34
C GLY A 290 0.19 11.39 35.87
N ALA A 291 -1.05 10.92 35.72
CA ALA A 291 -1.49 9.61 36.16
C ALA A 291 -1.93 8.73 34.98
N CYS A 292 -1.95 7.42 35.20
CA CYS A 292 -2.53 6.45 34.27
C CYS A 292 -3.64 5.65 34.96
N SER A 293 -4.71 5.36 34.24
CA SER A 293 -5.82 4.52 34.72
C SER A 293 -5.42 3.08 35.10
N CYS A 294 -4.25 2.60 34.68
CA CYS A 294 -3.82 1.23 34.97
C CYS A 294 -3.15 1.06 36.34
N GLY A 295 -2.91 2.15 37.09
CA GLY A 295 -2.26 2.10 38.41
C GLY A 295 -0.83 1.57 38.37
N ASP A 296 -0.08 1.91 37.31
CA ASP A 296 1.32 1.49 37.10
C ASP A 296 1.51 -0.02 36.91
N TYR A 297 0.53 -0.73 36.34
CA TYR A 297 0.69 -2.14 35.94
C TYR A 297 1.22 -2.35 34.52
N TRP A 298 1.54 -1.25 33.80
CA TRP A 298 1.95 -1.13 32.39
C TRP A 298 1.84 -2.43 31.59
#